data_AF-A0A7S7U599-F1
#
_entry.id   AF-A0A7S7U599-F1
#
_cell.length_a   1.000
_cell.length_b   1.000
_cell.length_c   1.000
_cell.angle_alpha   90.00
_cell.angle_beta   90.00
_cell.angle_gamma   90.00
#
_symmetry.space_group_name_H-M   'P 1'
#
loop_
_entity.id
_entity.type
_entity.pdbx_description
1 polymer ?
#
loop_
_entity_poly.entity_id
_entity_poly.type
_entity_poly.pdbx_seq_one_letter_code
_entity_poly.pdbx_strand_id
1 'polypeptide(L)'
;MSRCCDHKRDLAGVTAHRLCFFVSAAPERPRGGYSLRFSSVDAVVNLAYLLPAFLAFFIFSGQGIFVNVIAVAPAIGLKRPIDQVADQPKVIVDRSTSAVPAKLEAANSEATKSEAVASAAEAPKRAYPAAAELPTQLGPKGLRFDFNDGARVVCPEADGPWRVRLWDTETGNVLFETQFAGGRVNSSKRYYIRFRIEVLQGENVIFSHEYNATDRHVLIQFPVGTLGDTMGWFPYAVKFKDRHGCKLSCAMGAPLIELFRDAYPDIEFITHEEVKPERYYATYSVGLFFDDKDCVYQPTDFRHVGLHRTAGYILGVDPTEQPPRIAIKDDTRPIAEPYVCIAVQSTTQSKYWNNPHGWREIVNFLKAAGYRVVCIDQKATHGTQLIWNHIPNGAEDETGDKPLAERFRYLKHADFFIGLSSGLSWLAWASGTPVVMISGFTHPTNEFETPYRIVNFHACNSCWNDPRVRFDHKDFLWCPRHANSPRQFECTRLITADHVKQVIQRIPGFPVGAKA
;
A
#
# COMPACT_ATOMS: atom_id res chain seq x y z
N MET A 1 -14.69 54.66 -15.35
CA MET A 1 -13.94 55.40 -16.40
C MET A 1 -12.63 55.86 -15.81
N SER A 2 -11.48 55.57 -16.45
CA SER A 2 -10.15 56.16 -16.17
C SER A 2 -9.55 56.01 -14.75
N ARG A 3 -8.23 55.97 -14.53
CA ARG A 3 -7.11 55.71 -15.44
C ARG A 3 -5.94 55.12 -14.64
N CYS A 4 -5.26 54.17 -15.26
CA CYS A 4 -3.87 53.80 -15.04
C CYS A 4 -2.91 54.98 -14.85
N CYS A 5 -1.81 54.73 -14.13
CA CYS A 5 -0.52 55.34 -14.46
C CYS A 5 0.62 54.41 -13.98
N ASP A 6 1.37 53.83 -14.91
CA ASP A 6 2.56 53.02 -14.60
C ASP A 6 3.74 53.89 -14.16
N HIS A 7 4.70 53.30 -13.44
CA HIS A 7 6.11 53.57 -13.68
C HIS A 7 6.95 52.27 -13.67
N LYS A 8 8.11 52.33 -14.33
CA LYS A 8 8.85 51.18 -14.86
C LYS A 8 10.24 51.05 -14.22
N ARG A 9 10.72 49.78 -14.15
CA ARG A 9 12.15 49.39 -14.32
C ARG A 9 13.14 49.87 -13.25
N ASP A 10 14.36 49.34 -13.08
CA ASP A 10 15.06 48.13 -13.60
C ASP A 10 15.76 47.45 -12.39
N LEU A 11 15.82 46.11 -12.22
CA LEU A 11 16.68 45.10 -12.88
C LEU A 11 18.13 45.02 -12.32
N ALA A 12 18.53 43.81 -11.91
CA ALA A 12 19.88 43.29 -11.59
C ALA A 12 20.60 43.75 -10.29
N GLY A 13 21.17 42.77 -9.57
CA GLY A 13 21.96 42.98 -8.34
C GLY A 13 22.35 41.67 -7.64
N VAL A 14 23.30 40.90 -8.19
CA VAL A 14 23.77 39.64 -7.61
C VAL A 14 24.87 39.91 -6.57
N THR A 15 24.74 39.34 -5.37
CA THR A 15 25.84 39.29 -4.38
C THR A 15 25.85 37.94 -3.66
N ALA A 16 27.02 37.31 -3.54
CA ALA A 16 27.15 35.95 -3.03
C ALA A 16 27.31 35.91 -1.49
N HIS A 17 26.58 35.00 -0.84
CA HIS A 17 26.85 34.65 0.56
C HIS A 17 28.13 33.80 0.67
N ARG A 18 29.18 34.38 1.27
CA ARG A 18 30.35 33.61 1.72
C ARG A 18 29.96 32.74 2.93
N LEU A 19 30.26 31.45 2.87
CA LEU A 19 30.38 30.62 4.08
C LEU A 19 31.59 31.09 4.89
N CYS A 20 31.39 31.41 6.16
CA CYS A 20 32.45 31.54 7.14
C CYS A 20 32.46 30.29 8.02
N PHE A 21 33.48 29.46 7.90
CA PHE A 21 33.72 28.35 8.83
C PHE A 21 34.16 28.90 10.20
N PHE A 22 33.41 28.59 11.26
CA PHE A 22 33.89 28.75 12.62
C PHE A 22 34.44 27.42 13.13
N VAL A 23 35.77 27.32 13.19
CA VAL A 23 36.47 26.30 13.99
C VAL A 23 36.67 26.89 15.38
N SER A 24 36.15 26.22 16.41
CA SER A 24 36.40 26.57 17.81
C SER A 24 37.07 25.38 18.49
N ALA A 25 38.24 25.62 19.10
CA ALA A 25 39.02 24.59 19.78
C ALA A 25 38.55 24.38 21.23
N ALA A 26 38.65 23.15 21.72
CA ALA A 26 38.40 22.84 23.13
C ALA A 26 39.68 23.00 23.97
N PRO A 27 39.61 23.62 25.17
CA PRO A 27 40.72 23.64 26.12
C PRO A 27 40.80 22.35 26.97
N GLU A 28 41.93 22.16 27.65
CA GLU A 28 42.33 20.89 28.27
C GLU A 28 41.80 20.67 29.71
N ARG A 29 41.99 19.45 30.22
CA ARG A 29 41.72 19.07 31.62
C ARG A 29 42.90 19.40 32.54
N PRO A 30 42.67 19.68 33.84
CA PRO A 30 43.57 19.27 34.92
C PRO A 30 43.22 17.87 35.46
N ARG A 31 44.08 17.34 36.34
CA ARG A 31 44.09 15.93 36.78
C ARG A 31 43.46 15.76 38.17
N GLY A 32 42.82 14.61 38.39
CA GLY A 32 42.50 14.07 39.70
C GLY A 32 42.48 12.54 39.59
N GLY A 33 43.21 11.83 40.46
CA GLY A 33 43.39 10.38 40.37
C GLY A 33 43.24 9.70 41.72
N TYR A 34 42.63 8.53 41.71
CA TYR A 34 42.61 7.61 42.85
C TYR A 34 43.11 6.24 42.42
N SER A 35 43.90 5.62 43.30
CA SER A 35 44.52 4.31 43.10
C SER A 35 43.88 3.30 44.05
N LEU A 36 43.47 2.15 43.52
CA LEU A 36 43.32 0.92 44.29
C LEU A 36 43.89 -0.25 43.48
N ARG A 37 44.75 -1.02 44.13
CA ARG A 37 45.26 -2.31 43.62
C ARG A 37 44.33 -3.43 44.08
N PHE A 38 44.25 -4.52 43.32
CA PHE A 38 44.23 -5.87 43.91
C PHE A 38 45.06 -6.84 43.06
N SER A 39 45.41 -7.99 43.64
CA SER A 39 46.55 -8.83 43.28
C SER A 39 46.21 -10.06 42.44
N SER A 40 47.19 -10.53 41.67
CA SER A 40 47.20 -11.78 40.89
C SER A 40 47.96 -12.90 41.60
N VAL A 41 47.37 -14.10 41.69
CA VAL A 41 47.94 -15.44 42.00
C VAL A 41 46.87 -16.46 41.54
N ASP A 42 47.12 -17.57 40.81
CA ASP A 42 48.27 -17.95 39.98
C ASP A 42 47.87 -18.99 38.89
N ALA A 43 48.85 -19.33 38.04
CA ALA A 43 49.02 -20.37 37.00
C ALA A 43 48.22 -21.72 37.11
N VAL A 44 48.18 -22.65 36.14
CA VAL A 44 49.20 -23.25 35.22
C VAL A 44 48.45 -23.78 33.97
N VAL A 45 48.73 -23.39 32.71
CA VAL A 45 49.75 -23.92 31.74
C VAL A 45 49.57 -25.43 31.46
N ASN A 46 49.64 -26.01 30.25
CA ASN A 46 50.03 -25.62 28.86
C ASN A 46 48.97 -26.22 27.88
N LEU A 47 48.95 -26.16 26.54
CA LEU A 47 49.80 -25.72 25.40
C LEU A 47 48.76 -25.16 24.33
N ALA A 48 48.98 -24.76 23.07
CA ALA A 48 50.09 -24.81 22.13
C ALA A 48 50.02 -23.75 21.00
N TYR A 49 51.15 -23.63 20.29
CA TYR A 49 51.45 -23.20 18.91
C TYR A 49 50.31 -22.98 17.88
N LEU A 50 50.37 -21.99 16.95
CA LEU A 50 51.44 -21.03 16.59
C LEU A 50 50.89 -19.72 15.98
N LEU A 51 51.65 -18.63 16.11
CA LEU A 51 51.54 -17.30 15.46
C LEU A 51 52.77 -17.12 14.52
N PRO A 52 52.96 -16.05 13.71
CA PRO A 52 52.39 -14.70 13.82
C PRO A 52 51.82 -14.07 12.53
N ALA A 53 51.31 -12.84 12.67
CA ALA A 53 50.83 -12.00 11.58
C ALA A 53 51.94 -11.12 10.95
N PHE A 54 51.62 -10.45 9.85
CA PHE A 54 52.28 -9.21 9.43
C PHE A 54 51.26 -8.14 9.06
N LEU A 55 51.55 -6.89 9.40
CA LEU A 55 50.75 -5.71 9.13
C LEU A 55 51.63 -4.70 8.39
N ALA A 56 51.12 -4.08 7.32
CA ALA A 56 51.85 -3.04 6.58
C ALA A 56 50.92 -1.88 6.21
N PHE A 57 51.24 -0.69 6.70
CA PHE A 57 50.68 0.58 6.21
C PHE A 57 51.43 1.01 4.95
N PHE A 58 50.72 1.55 3.97
CA PHE A 58 51.31 2.45 2.98
C PHE A 58 50.36 3.60 2.64
N ILE A 59 50.88 4.81 2.74
CA ILE A 59 50.33 6.01 2.11
C ILE A 59 51.39 6.46 1.10
N PHE A 60 51.05 6.59 -0.18
CA PHE A 60 51.72 7.53 -1.07
C PHE A 60 50.80 7.95 -2.23
N SER A 61 51.11 9.09 -2.82
CA SER A 61 50.34 9.79 -3.85
C SER A 61 50.78 9.46 -5.28
N GLY A 62 49.87 9.53 -6.24
CA GLY A 62 50.23 9.88 -7.62
C GLY A 62 49.48 9.15 -8.73
N GLN A 63 48.86 9.94 -9.61
CA GLN A 63 48.53 9.70 -11.03
C GLN A 63 48.59 8.26 -11.60
N GLY A 64 47.50 7.84 -12.25
CA GLY A 64 47.61 7.11 -13.53
C GLY A 64 46.64 5.94 -13.76
N ILE A 65 45.92 6.02 -14.89
CA ILE A 65 45.45 4.89 -15.71
C ILE A 65 44.54 3.85 -15.01
N PHE A 66 43.22 3.99 -15.18
CA PHE A 66 42.28 2.88 -15.03
C PHE A 66 42.39 1.92 -16.23
N VAL A 67 42.70 0.64 -15.98
CA VAL A 67 42.56 -0.44 -16.98
C VAL A 67 41.33 -1.28 -16.61
N ASN A 68 40.39 -1.42 -17.55
CA ASN A 68 39.23 -2.28 -17.38
C ASN A 68 39.64 -3.76 -17.45
N VAL A 69 39.62 -4.46 -16.32
CA VAL A 69 39.80 -5.92 -16.27
C VAL A 69 38.42 -6.59 -16.30
N ILE A 70 38.01 -7.04 -17.48
CA ILE A 70 36.79 -7.85 -17.65
C ILE A 70 37.10 -9.27 -17.18
N ALA A 71 36.46 -9.70 -16.08
CA ALA A 71 36.59 -11.06 -15.57
C ALA A 71 35.76 -12.06 -16.41
N VAL A 72 36.41 -12.70 -17.38
CA VAL A 72 35.80 -13.79 -18.15
C VAL A 72 35.92 -15.11 -17.39
N ALA A 73 34.80 -15.62 -16.88
CA ALA A 73 34.73 -16.97 -16.30
C ALA A 73 34.44 -18.01 -17.40
N PRO A 74 35.18 -19.14 -17.46
CA PRO A 74 34.98 -20.16 -18.49
C PRO A 74 33.72 -21.02 -18.20
N ALA A 75 32.88 -21.22 -19.21
CA ALA A 75 31.69 -22.04 -19.10
C ALA A 75 32.03 -23.54 -19.19
N ILE A 76 31.89 -24.27 -18.08
CA ILE A 76 31.97 -25.73 -18.05
C ILE A 76 30.60 -26.32 -18.39
N GLY A 77 30.45 -26.86 -19.59
CA GLY A 77 29.19 -27.42 -20.08
C GLY A 77 28.87 -28.80 -19.50
N LEU A 78 27.84 -28.87 -18.65
CA LEU A 78 27.24 -30.13 -18.18
C LEU A 78 25.88 -30.37 -18.86
N LYS A 79 25.85 -31.28 -19.84
CA LYS A 79 24.59 -31.76 -20.43
C LYS A 79 23.75 -32.46 -19.35
N ARG A 80 22.48 -32.10 -19.23
CA ARG A 80 21.45 -32.89 -18.53
C ARG A 80 20.39 -33.37 -19.54
N PRO A 81 19.71 -34.49 -19.30
CA PRO A 81 18.70 -35.02 -20.22
C PRO A 81 17.49 -34.10 -20.37
N ILE A 82 16.83 -34.19 -21.52
CA ILE A 82 15.47 -33.69 -21.73
C ILE A 82 14.53 -34.71 -21.09
N ASP A 83 13.83 -34.33 -20.02
CA ASP A 83 12.49 -34.84 -19.62
C ASP A 83 12.06 -34.22 -18.27
N GLN A 84 11.67 -32.94 -18.31
CA GLN A 84 10.75 -32.30 -17.34
C GLN A 84 10.47 -30.85 -17.77
N VAL A 85 9.42 -30.65 -18.57
CA VAL A 85 8.81 -29.33 -18.83
C VAL A 85 7.38 -29.39 -18.33
N ALA A 86 7.11 -28.75 -17.19
CA ALA A 86 5.79 -28.65 -16.59
C ALA A 86 5.26 -27.21 -16.68
N ASP A 87 4.00 -27.08 -17.09
CA ASP A 87 3.19 -25.86 -17.26
C ASP A 87 3.90 -24.56 -17.71
N GLN A 88 3.75 -24.24 -18.99
CA GLN A 88 3.65 -22.85 -19.43
C GLN A 88 2.27 -22.28 -19.05
N PRO A 89 2.14 -20.99 -18.71
CA PRO A 89 0.85 -20.40 -18.33
C PRO A 89 -0.15 -20.44 -19.50
N LYS A 90 -1.30 -21.08 -19.29
CA LYS A 90 -2.37 -21.23 -20.29
C LYS A 90 -3.06 -19.89 -20.55
N VAL A 91 -2.69 -19.23 -21.64
CA VAL A 91 -3.45 -18.11 -22.21
C VAL A 91 -4.78 -18.64 -22.75
N ILE A 92 -5.90 -18.06 -22.30
CA ILE A 92 -7.24 -18.42 -22.81
C ILE A 92 -7.42 -17.79 -24.20
N VAL A 93 -7.18 -18.59 -25.23
CA VAL A 93 -7.60 -18.30 -26.61
C VAL A 93 -8.98 -18.92 -26.80
N ASP A 94 -10.03 -18.21 -26.40
CA ASP A 94 -11.40 -18.65 -26.67
C ASP A 94 -11.68 -18.62 -28.18
N ARG A 95 -12.30 -19.69 -28.67
CA ARG A 95 -12.69 -19.92 -30.08
C ARG A 95 -14.11 -20.45 -30.20
N SER A 96 -14.94 -20.30 -29.17
CA SER A 96 -16.31 -20.80 -29.16
C SER A 96 -17.26 -19.91 -29.95
N THR A 97 -17.60 -20.35 -31.16
CA THR A 97 -18.70 -19.77 -31.95
C THR A 97 -20.04 -20.30 -31.44
N SER A 98 -20.87 -19.41 -30.90
CA SER A 98 -22.20 -19.78 -30.38
C SER A 98 -23.19 -20.01 -31.53
N ALA A 99 -23.51 -21.28 -31.79
CA ALA A 99 -24.59 -21.69 -32.68
C ALA A 99 -25.79 -22.16 -31.85
N VAL A 100 -26.98 -21.59 -32.10
CA VAL A 100 -28.22 -21.90 -31.38
C VAL A 100 -28.99 -23.02 -32.08
N PRO A 101 -29.27 -24.16 -31.44
CA PRO A 101 -30.29 -25.11 -31.88
C PRO A 101 -31.66 -24.79 -31.24
N ALA A 102 -32.74 -25.18 -31.92
CA ALA A 102 -34.11 -24.84 -31.56
C ALA A 102 -34.77 -25.82 -30.57
N LYS A 103 -35.98 -25.46 -30.09
CA LYS A 103 -36.87 -26.32 -29.29
C LYS A 103 -37.14 -27.68 -29.95
N LEU A 104 -37.36 -28.69 -29.12
CA LEU A 104 -38.33 -29.76 -29.37
C LEU A 104 -39.11 -30.04 -28.07
N GLU A 105 -40.38 -30.47 -28.17
CA GLU A 105 -41.28 -30.73 -27.04
C GLU A 105 -41.81 -32.18 -27.12
N ALA A 106 -41.87 -32.93 -26.00
CA ALA A 106 -42.93 -33.94 -25.71
C ALA A 106 -42.78 -34.67 -24.35
N ALA A 107 -43.84 -34.58 -23.54
CA ALA A 107 -44.49 -35.62 -22.72
C ALA A 107 -43.72 -36.55 -21.72
N ASN A 108 -43.97 -36.28 -20.42
CA ASN A 108 -44.34 -37.20 -19.32
C ASN A 108 -43.69 -38.60 -19.12
N SER A 109 -43.11 -38.78 -17.94
CA SER A 109 -43.58 -39.78 -16.95
C SER A 109 -43.32 -39.29 -15.51
N GLU A 110 -44.13 -39.73 -14.54
CA GLU A 110 -44.05 -39.29 -13.14
C GLU A 110 -43.14 -40.18 -12.28
N ALA A 111 -42.31 -39.58 -11.42
CA ALA A 111 -41.71 -40.27 -10.27
C ALA A 111 -41.32 -39.30 -9.13
N THR A 112 -41.93 -39.52 -7.96
CA THR A 112 -41.41 -39.23 -6.60
C THR A 112 -40.78 -37.85 -6.33
N LYS A 113 -41.52 -36.99 -5.61
CA LYS A 113 -40.94 -35.82 -4.93
C LYS A 113 -39.84 -36.22 -3.95
N SER A 114 -38.68 -35.55 -4.05
CA SER A 114 -37.71 -35.42 -2.96
C SER A 114 -37.32 -33.95 -2.86
N GLU A 115 -37.61 -33.30 -1.74
CA GLU A 115 -37.35 -31.87 -1.53
C GLU A 115 -35.89 -31.63 -1.14
N ALA A 116 -35.00 -31.92 -2.10
CA ALA A 116 -33.62 -31.48 -2.05
C ALA A 116 -33.57 -29.95 -2.17
N VAL A 117 -33.47 -29.25 -1.03
CA VAL A 117 -33.21 -27.81 -0.99
C VAL A 117 -31.79 -27.57 -1.50
N ALA A 118 -31.66 -27.51 -2.82
CA ALA A 118 -30.44 -27.15 -3.51
C ALA A 118 -30.14 -25.67 -3.21
N SER A 119 -29.37 -25.45 -2.15
CA SER A 119 -28.76 -24.15 -1.88
C SER A 119 -27.88 -23.77 -3.08
N ALA A 120 -28.43 -22.95 -3.96
CA ALA A 120 -27.69 -22.35 -5.05
C ALA A 120 -26.67 -21.39 -4.45
N ALA A 121 -25.47 -21.90 -4.19
CA ALA A 121 -24.36 -21.14 -3.64
C ALA A 121 -24.07 -19.97 -4.57
N GLU A 122 -24.46 -18.77 -4.13
CA GLU A 122 -24.38 -17.55 -4.91
C GLU A 122 -22.93 -17.33 -5.36
N ALA A 123 -22.72 -17.13 -6.67
CA ALA A 123 -21.38 -17.01 -7.22
C ALA A 123 -20.65 -15.83 -6.55
N PRO A 124 -19.43 -16.03 -6.01
CA PRO A 124 -18.83 -15.08 -5.08
C PRO A 124 -18.71 -13.68 -5.71
N LYS A 125 -19.33 -12.67 -5.08
CA LYS A 125 -19.32 -11.28 -5.56
C LYS A 125 -17.87 -10.86 -5.81
N ARG A 126 -17.59 -10.47 -7.06
CA ARG A 126 -16.25 -10.00 -7.46
C ARG A 126 -15.89 -8.77 -6.62
N ALA A 127 -14.61 -8.67 -6.21
CA ALA A 127 -14.10 -7.51 -5.47
C ALA A 127 -14.10 -6.19 -6.28
N TYR A 128 -14.36 -6.28 -7.59
CA TYR A 128 -14.26 -5.23 -8.58
C TYR A 128 -15.34 -5.42 -9.67
N PRO A 129 -16.05 -4.35 -10.10
CA PRO A 129 -16.86 -4.36 -11.31
C PRO A 129 -16.06 -4.77 -12.54
N ALA A 130 -16.65 -5.63 -13.38
CA ALA A 130 -16.01 -6.12 -14.59
C ALA A 130 -15.79 -5.01 -15.63
N ALA A 131 -14.73 -5.13 -16.43
CA ALA A 131 -14.60 -4.36 -17.67
C ALA A 131 -15.70 -4.75 -18.67
N ALA A 132 -16.04 -3.84 -19.59
CA ALA A 132 -17.02 -4.08 -20.66
C ALA A 132 -16.65 -5.33 -21.48
N GLU A 133 -17.63 -6.12 -21.92
CA GLU A 133 -17.41 -7.40 -22.60
C GLU A 133 -16.54 -7.24 -23.86
N LEU A 134 -16.94 -6.32 -24.74
CA LEU A 134 -16.17 -5.87 -25.88
C LEU A 134 -15.31 -4.65 -25.52
N PRO A 135 -14.16 -4.43 -26.19
CA PRO A 135 -13.39 -3.22 -25.97
C PRO A 135 -14.13 -1.95 -26.41
N THR A 136 -13.95 -0.86 -25.66
CA THR A 136 -14.80 0.34 -25.76
C THR A 136 -14.46 1.26 -26.93
N GLN A 137 -13.21 1.29 -27.40
CA GLN A 137 -12.79 2.14 -28.52
C GLN A 137 -12.96 1.43 -29.86
N LEU A 138 -13.39 2.16 -30.88
CA LEU A 138 -13.46 1.68 -32.27
C LEU A 138 -12.15 1.97 -33.01
N GLY A 139 -11.71 1.03 -33.85
CA GLY A 139 -10.59 1.16 -34.78
C GLY A 139 -10.99 0.89 -36.24
N PRO A 140 -10.03 0.93 -37.17
CA PRO A 140 -10.27 0.68 -38.58
C PRO A 140 -10.70 -0.77 -38.84
N LYS A 141 -11.36 -1.02 -39.98
CA LYS A 141 -11.89 -2.34 -40.39
C LYS A 141 -12.76 -3.05 -39.33
N GLY A 142 -13.39 -2.29 -38.42
CA GLY A 142 -14.28 -2.84 -37.38
C GLY A 142 -13.57 -3.45 -36.18
N LEU A 143 -12.24 -3.33 -36.06
CA LEU A 143 -11.53 -3.75 -34.84
C LEU A 143 -11.93 -2.88 -33.65
N ARG A 144 -11.80 -3.42 -32.44
CA ARG A 144 -12.04 -2.72 -31.17
C ARG A 144 -10.84 -2.84 -30.26
N PHE A 145 -10.54 -1.80 -29.49
CA PHE A 145 -9.46 -1.81 -28.49
C PHE A 145 -9.83 -1.02 -27.23
N ASP A 146 -9.16 -1.27 -26.11
CA ASP A 146 -9.12 -0.39 -24.93
C ASP A 146 -8.00 -0.81 -23.97
N PHE A 147 -7.94 -0.17 -22.80
CA PHE A 147 -7.00 -0.45 -21.72
C PHE A 147 -7.73 -0.78 -20.41
N ASN A 148 -8.91 -1.40 -20.50
CA ASN A 148 -9.70 -1.85 -19.36
C ASN A 148 -9.31 -3.28 -18.99
N ASP A 149 -8.84 -3.54 -17.76
CA ASP A 149 -8.29 -4.87 -17.38
C ASP A 149 -7.07 -5.26 -18.26
N GLY A 150 -6.12 -4.34 -18.42
CA GLY A 150 -4.96 -4.48 -19.31
C GLY A 150 -5.25 -4.02 -20.75
N ALA A 151 -4.29 -4.19 -21.66
CA ALA A 151 -4.43 -3.80 -23.06
C ALA A 151 -5.21 -4.85 -23.85
N ARG A 152 -6.41 -4.48 -24.32
CA ARG A 152 -7.34 -5.38 -25.02
C ARG A 152 -7.49 -4.98 -26.48
N VAL A 153 -7.54 -5.96 -27.36
CA VAL A 153 -7.93 -5.77 -28.77
C VAL A 153 -8.75 -6.94 -29.28
N VAL A 154 -9.79 -6.66 -30.04
CA VAL A 154 -10.64 -7.63 -30.74
C VAL A 154 -10.62 -7.28 -32.22
N CYS A 155 -10.21 -8.22 -33.06
CA CYS A 155 -10.26 -8.08 -34.52
C CYS A 155 -11.36 -9.01 -35.07
N PRO A 156 -12.22 -8.53 -36.00
CA PRO A 156 -13.17 -9.41 -36.69
C PRO A 156 -12.43 -10.40 -37.60
N GLU A 157 -13.14 -11.42 -38.09
CA GLU A 157 -12.61 -12.26 -39.17
C GLU A 157 -12.33 -11.43 -40.44
N ALA A 158 -11.27 -11.77 -41.15
CA ALA A 158 -10.84 -11.08 -42.37
C ALA A 158 -10.11 -12.04 -43.32
N ASP A 159 -10.04 -11.68 -44.60
CA ASP A 159 -9.46 -12.50 -45.69
C ASP A 159 -7.97 -12.85 -45.52
N GLY A 160 -7.28 -12.21 -44.57
CA GLY A 160 -5.89 -12.47 -44.24
C GLY A 160 -5.61 -12.21 -42.76
N PRO A 161 -4.68 -12.96 -42.14
CA PRO A 161 -4.48 -12.96 -40.70
C PRO A 161 -4.00 -11.61 -40.17
N TRP A 162 -4.54 -11.26 -39.01
CA TRP A 162 -4.07 -10.15 -38.19
C TRP A 162 -2.77 -10.55 -37.49
N ARG A 163 -1.76 -9.69 -37.52
CA ARG A 163 -0.56 -9.77 -36.68
C ARG A 163 -0.67 -8.69 -35.62
N VAL A 164 -0.82 -9.08 -34.35
CA VAL A 164 -1.00 -8.16 -33.22
C VAL A 164 0.26 -8.13 -32.37
N ARG A 165 0.75 -6.93 -32.05
CA ARG A 165 1.82 -6.67 -31.09
C ARG A 165 1.32 -5.81 -29.94
N LEU A 166 1.71 -6.17 -28.73
CA LEU A 166 1.62 -5.33 -27.54
C LEU A 166 3.03 -4.91 -27.16
N TRP A 167 3.31 -3.61 -27.18
CA TRP A 167 4.59 -3.04 -26.76
C TRP A 167 4.46 -2.35 -25.41
N ASP A 168 5.57 -2.25 -24.66
CA ASP A 168 5.76 -1.19 -23.68
C ASP A 168 6.53 -0.03 -24.32
N THR A 169 5.96 1.18 -24.29
CA THR A 169 6.60 2.38 -24.87
C THR A 169 7.58 3.07 -23.93
N GLU A 170 7.62 2.73 -22.63
CA GLU A 170 8.61 3.29 -21.69
C GLU A 170 9.93 2.51 -21.73
N THR A 171 9.89 1.18 -21.98
CA THR A 171 11.12 0.36 -22.18
C THR A 171 11.42 -0.02 -23.63
N GLY A 172 10.49 0.18 -24.57
CA GLY A 172 10.64 -0.16 -25.99
C GLY A 172 10.47 -1.65 -26.33
N ASN A 173 10.13 -2.49 -25.36
CA ASN A 173 10.01 -3.95 -25.54
C ASN A 173 8.70 -4.35 -26.24
N VAL A 174 8.77 -5.35 -27.12
CA VAL A 174 7.58 -6.14 -27.52
C VAL A 174 7.27 -7.09 -26.36
N LEU A 175 6.14 -6.87 -25.69
CA LEU A 175 5.67 -7.71 -24.58
C LEU A 175 4.95 -8.97 -25.07
N PHE A 176 4.32 -8.91 -26.25
CA PHE A 176 3.58 -10.01 -26.86
C PHE A 176 3.43 -9.80 -28.37
N GLU A 177 3.52 -10.88 -29.15
CA GLU A 177 3.18 -10.91 -30.58
C GLU A 177 2.42 -12.20 -30.92
N THR A 178 1.40 -12.12 -31.78
CA THR A 178 0.63 -13.30 -32.24
C THR A 178 0.00 -13.08 -33.62
N GLN A 179 -0.43 -14.15 -34.28
CA GLN A 179 -1.16 -14.12 -35.55
C GLN A 179 -2.45 -14.97 -35.51
N PHE A 180 -3.55 -14.43 -36.03
CA PHE A 180 -4.87 -15.09 -36.02
C PHE A 180 -5.83 -14.50 -37.06
N ALA A 181 -6.86 -15.26 -37.48
CA ALA A 181 -7.84 -14.83 -38.50
C ALA A 181 -8.89 -13.83 -37.95
N GLY A 182 -9.35 -14.04 -36.72
CA GLY A 182 -10.28 -13.19 -35.96
C GLY A 182 -10.33 -13.63 -34.50
N GLY A 183 -10.75 -12.76 -33.59
CA GLY A 183 -10.80 -13.04 -32.14
C GLY A 183 -10.19 -11.95 -31.26
N ARG A 184 -9.90 -12.31 -29.99
CA ARG A 184 -9.44 -11.40 -28.93
C ARG A 184 -7.99 -11.65 -28.52
N VAL A 185 -7.24 -10.57 -28.31
CA VAL A 185 -5.98 -10.53 -27.55
C VAL A 185 -6.18 -9.67 -26.31
N ASN A 186 -5.55 -10.07 -25.21
CA ASN A 186 -5.44 -9.27 -23.99
C ASN A 186 -3.99 -9.39 -23.49
N SER A 187 -3.43 -8.35 -22.86
CA SER A 187 -2.16 -8.45 -22.15
C SER A 187 -2.23 -9.51 -21.04
N SER A 188 -1.07 -9.97 -20.55
CA SER A 188 -1.01 -10.71 -19.28
C SER A 188 -1.17 -9.77 -18.08
N LYS A 189 -0.51 -8.61 -18.11
CA LYS A 189 -0.48 -7.61 -17.01
C LYS A 189 -1.73 -6.71 -17.00
N ARG A 190 -2.14 -6.29 -15.80
CA ARG A 190 -3.34 -5.47 -15.50
C ARG A 190 -3.06 -4.11 -14.87
N TYR A 191 -1.89 -3.94 -14.25
CA TYR A 191 -1.41 -2.64 -13.78
C TYR A 191 -1.10 -1.70 -14.95
N TYR A 192 -0.86 -0.42 -14.65
CA TYR A 192 -0.45 0.56 -15.64
C TYR A 192 0.87 0.16 -16.32
N ILE A 193 0.82 0.03 -17.64
CA ILE A 193 1.96 0.05 -18.55
C ILE A 193 1.56 1.01 -19.66
N ARG A 194 2.50 1.83 -20.16
CA ARG A 194 2.26 2.71 -21.30
C ARG A 194 2.29 1.90 -22.61
N PHE A 195 1.26 1.07 -22.79
CA PHE A 195 1.17 0.13 -23.90
C PHE A 195 1.12 0.81 -25.28
N ARG A 196 1.69 0.19 -26.32
CA ARG A 196 1.24 0.38 -27.72
C ARG A 196 0.53 -0.88 -28.20
N ILE A 197 -0.68 -0.72 -28.72
CA ILE A 197 -1.37 -1.76 -29.47
C ILE A 197 -1.08 -1.50 -30.95
N GLU A 198 -0.42 -2.44 -31.61
CA GLU A 198 -0.06 -2.37 -33.02
C GLU A 198 -0.64 -3.59 -33.75
N VAL A 199 -1.32 -3.36 -34.86
CA VAL A 199 -2.08 -4.39 -35.61
C VAL A 199 -1.75 -4.25 -37.09
N LEU A 200 -1.29 -5.35 -37.69
CA LEU A 200 -0.88 -5.43 -39.08
C LEU A 200 -1.67 -6.51 -39.84
N GLN A 201 -1.66 -6.43 -41.17
CA GLN A 201 -1.99 -7.53 -42.07
C GLN A 201 -0.86 -7.68 -43.09
N GLY A 202 -0.21 -8.84 -43.10
CA GLY A 202 1.13 -8.97 -43.68
C GLY A 202 2.11 -7.99 -43.02
N GLU A 203 2.86 -7.24 -43.83
CA GLU A 203 3.76 -6.17 -43.35
C GLU A 203 3.11 -4.78 -43.25
N ASN A 204 1.84 -4.63 -43.63
CA ASN A 204 1.16 -3.32 -43.58
C ASN A 204 0.56 -3.06 -42.19
N VAL A 205 0.95 -1.96 -41.53
CA VAL A 205 0.36 -1.50 -40.27
C VAL A 205 -1.03 -0.96 -40.54
N ILE A 206 -2.06 -1.67 -40.08
CA ILE A 206 -3.47 -1.28 -40.24
C ILE A 206 -3.90 -0.33 -39.12
N PHE A 207 -3.33 -0.49 -37.92
CA PHE A 207 -3.63 0.33 -36.75
C PHE A 207 -2.43 0.34 -35.80
N SER A 208 -2.15 1.50 -35.18
CA SER A 208 -1.19 1.63 -34.10
C SER A 208 -1.65 2.73 -33.15
N HIS A 209 -1.78 2.41 -31.86
CA HIS A 209 -2.25 3.34 -30.83
C HIS A 209 -1.41 3.19 -29.56
N GLU A 210 -0.71 4.26 -29.20
CA GLU A 210 0.01 4.37 -27.92
C GLU A 210 -0.92 4.87 -26.82
N TYR A 211 -0.71 4.38 -25.59
CA TYR A 211 -1.52 4.78 -24.45
C TYR A 211 -1.46 6.30 -24.23
N ASN A 212 -2.61 6.95 -24.42
CA ASN A 212 -2.82 8.36 -24.14
C ASN A 212 -4.22 8.54 -23.53
N ALA A 213 -4.26 8.92 -22.24
CA ALA A 213 -5.49 9.12 -21.47
C ALA A 213 -5.91 10.59 -21.32
N THR A 214 -5.17 11.54 -21.91
CA THR A 214 -5.52 12.97 -21.84
C THR A 214 -6.94 13.16 -22.37
N ASP A 215 -7.77 13.87 -21.59
CA ASP A 215 -9.19 14.11 -21.84
C ASP A 215 -10.09 12.85 -21.94
N ARG A 216 -9.56 11.64 -21.75
CA ARG A 216 -10.35 10.38 -21.80
C ARG A 216 -10.84 9.98 -20.42
N HIS A 217 -11.97 9.27 -20.37
CA HIS A 217 -12.48 8.69 -19.12
C HIS A 217 -11.62 7.51 -18.67
N VAL A 218 -11.10 7.59 -17.45
CA VAL A 218 -10.35 6.51 -16.80
C VAL A 218 -11.00 6.17 -15.47
N LEU A 219 -11.14 4.88 -15.19
CA LEU A 219 -11.68 4.38 -13.93
C LEU A 219 -10.54 3.83 -13.05
N ILE A 220 -10.45 4.30 -11.81
CA ILE A 220 -9.65 3.64 -10.77
C ILE A 220 -10.61 3.07 -9.72
N GLN A 221 -10.51 1.77 -9.47
CA GLN A 221 -11.38 1.04 -8.55
C GLN A 221 -10.63 0.64 -7.28
N PHE A 222 -11.23 0.85 -6.12
CA PHE A 222 -10.75 0.39 -4.82
C PHE A 222 -11.76 -0.61 -4.23
N PRO A 223 -11.33 -1.66 -3.51
CA PRO A 223 -12.24 -2.62 -2.89
C PRO A 223 -13.08 -1.95 -1.78
N VAL A 224 -14.32 -2.40 -1.61
CA VAL A 224 -15.21 -1.90 -0.57
C VAL A 224 -15.00 -2.67 0.73
N GLY A 225 -14.88 -1.96 1.86
CA GLY A 225 -14.88 -2.55 3.21
C GLY A 225 -13.69 -2.15 4.09
N THR A 226 -12.62 -1.55 3.54
CA THR A 226 -11.45 -1.14 4.32
C THR A 226 -11.17 0.37 4.23
N LEU A 227 -11.30 1.04 5.39
CA LEU A 227 -11.04 2.47 5.57
C LEU A 227 -9.57 2.83 5.31
N GLY A 228 -8.65 2.17 6.03
CA GLY A 228 -7.22 2.53 6.00
C GLY A 228 -6.58 2.35 4.64
N ASP A 229 -6.90 1.24 3.96
CA ASP A 229 -6.29 0.90 2.68
C ASP A 229 -6.68 1.93 1.60
N THR A 230 -7.97 2.25 1.46
CA THR A 230 -8.43 3.25 0.48
C THR A 230 -7.93 4.66 0.82
N MET A 231 -7.83 5.02 2.11
CA MET A 231 -7.20 6.27 2.57
C MET A 231 -5.73 6.37 2.15
N GLY A 232 -4.98 5.27 2.23
CA GLY A 232 -3.59 5.20 1.77
C GLY A 232 -3.43 5.12 0.24
N TRP A 233 -4.41 4.56 -0.48
CA TRP A 233 -4.33 4.35 -1.93
C TRP A 233 -4.85 5.51 -2.79
N PHE A 234 -5.92 6.18 -2.34
CA PHE A 234 -6.57 7.23 -3.13
C PHE A 234 -5.64 8.39 -3.57
N PRO A 235 -4.67 8.87 -2.76
CA PRO A 235 -3.70 9.88 -3.18
C PRO A 235 -2.93 9.53 -4.47
N TYR A 236 -2.65 8.23 -4.73
CA TYR A 236 -1.97 7.81 -5.95
C TYR A 236 -2.86 7.89 -7.20
N ALA A 237 -4.19 7.78 -7.04
CA ALA A 237 -5.13 8.06 -8.13
C ALA A 237 -5.18 9.55 -8.50
N VAL A 238 -5.03 10.44 -7.52
CA VAL A 238 -4.86 11.89 -7.77
C VAL A 238 -3.59 12.13 -8.59
N LYS A 239 -2.45 11.57 -8.17
CA LYS A 239 -1.19 11.64 -8.95
C LYS A 239 -1.33 11.07 -10.36
N PHE A 240 -2.13 10.01 -10.54
CA PHE A 240 -2.41 9.44 -11.86
C PHE A 240 -3.19 10.42 -12.75
N LYS A 241 -4.24 11.05 -12.21
CA LYS A 241 -4.99 12.10 -12.91
C LYS A 241 -4.07 13.21 -13.37
N ASP A 242 -3.23 13.70 -12.47
CA ASP A 242 -2.39 14.87 -12.70
C ASP A 242 -1.22 14.58 -13.64
N ARG A 243 -0.66 13.35 -13.65
CA ARG A 243 0.33 12.90 -14.64
C ARG A 243 -0.26 12.72 -16.05
N HIS A 244 -1.52 12.30 -16.16
CA HIS A 244 -2.11 11.86 -17.44
C HIS A 244 -3.18 12.79 -18.02
N GLY A 245 -3.62 13.83 -17.31
CA GLY A 245 -4.65 14.77 -17.77
C GLY A 245 -6.01 14.10 -18.07
N CYS A 246 -6.33 13.00 -17.39
CA CYS A 246 -7.51 12.20 -17.68
C CYS A 246 -8.76 12.66 -16.91
N LYS A 247 -9.93 12.28 -17.43
CA LYS A 247 -11.22 12.46 -16.76
C LYS A 247 -11.43 11.29 -15.80
N LEU A 248 -10.82 11.41 -14.61
CA LEU A 248 -10.78 10.34 -13.62
C LEU A 248 -12.12 10.16 -12.90
N SER A 249 -12.57 8.90 -12.88
CA SER A 249 -13.63 8.41 -12.00
C SER A 249 -13.03 7.45 -10.98
N CYS A 250 -13.46 7.56 -9.71
CA CYS A 250 -13.01 6.68 -8.63
C CYS A 250 -14.18 5.89 -8.04
N ALA A 251 -14.13 4.56 -8.17
CA ALA A 251 -15.13 3.65 -7.60
C ALA A 251 -14.69 3.15 -6.22
N MET A 252 -15.46 3.47 -5.17
CA MET A 252 -15.16 3.14 -3.78
C MET A 252 -16.43 3.04 -2.91
N GLY A 253 -16.28 2.74 -1.60
CA GLY A 253 -17.40 2.69 -0.66
C GLY A 253 -17.96 4.08 -0.33
N ALA A 254 -19.29 4.22 -0.28
CA ALA A 254 -19.98 5.51 -0.09
C ALA A 254 -19.51 6.37 1.11
N PRO A 255 -19.18 5.83 2.31
CA PRO A 255 -18.69 6.66 3.41
C PRO A 255 -17.37 7.39 3.15
N LEU A 256 -16.57 6.94 2.17
CA LEU A 256 -15.34 7.62 1.73
C LEU A 256 -15.61 8.69 0.66
N ILE A 257 -16.62 8.45 -0.18
CA ILE A 257 -17.11 9.42 -1.17
C ILE A 257 -17.50 10.73 -0.49
N GLU A 258 -18.18 10.64 0.67
CA GLU A 258 -18.58 11.81 1.46
C GLU A 258 -17.41 12.64 2.01
N LEU A 259 -16.24 12.04 2.24
CA LEU A 259 -15.06 12.74 2.74
C LEU A 259 -14.27 13.46 1.62
N PHE A 260 -14.22 12.84 0.44
CA PHE A 260 -13.33 13.28 -0.64
C PHE A 260 -14.01 14.16 -1.70
N ARG A 261 -15.33 13.99 -1.95
CA ARG A 261 -16.02 14.65 -3.07
C ARG A 261 -15.85 16.18 -3.06
N ASP A 262 -16.11 16.81 -1.92
CA ASP A 262 -16.03 18.26 -1.78
C ASP A 262 -14.57 18.78 -1.75
N ALA A 263 -13.60 17.90 -1.48
CA ALA A 263 -12.16 18.21 -1.52
C ALA A 263 -11.50 18.02 -2.90
N TYR A 264 -12.13 17.25 -3.80
CA TYR A 264 -11.63 16.93 -5.15
C TYR A 264 -12.75 17.06 -6.19
N PRO A 265 -13.23 18.30 -6.48
CA PRO A 265 -14.35 18.54 -7.39
C PRO A 265 -14.06 18.19 -8.86
N ASP A 266 -12.80 17.90 -9.18
CA ASP A 266 -12.28 17.47 -10.48
C ASP A 266 -12.14 15.94 -10.62
N ILE A 267 -12.62 15.17 -9.62
CA ILE A 267 -12.68 13.70 -9.63
C ILE A 267 -14.13 13.23 -9.45
N GLU A 268 -14.58 12.31 -10.29
CA GLU A 268 -15.93 11.75 -10.22
C GLU A 268 -15.97 10.53 -9.28
N PHE A 269 -16.47 10.73 -8.06
CA PHE A 269 -16.66 9.64 -7.09
C PHE A 269 -18.00 8.93 -7.28
N ILE A 270 -17.95 7.59 -7.36
CA ILE A 270 -19.09 6.68 -7.58
C ILE A 270 -18.95 5.40 -6.75
N THR A 271 -20.05 4.66 -6.50
CA THR A 271 -19.98 3.30 -5.95
C THR A 271 -19.63 2.26 -7.02
N HIS A 272 -19.45 1.00 -6.62
CA HIS A 272 -19.23 -0.12 -7.55
C HIS A 272 -20.46 -0.38 -8.42
N GLU A 273 -21.65 -0.21 -7.86
CA GLU A 273 -22.95 -0.42 -8.49
C GLU A 273 -23.30 0.70 -9.51
N GLU A 274 -22.67 1.87 -9.41
CA GLU A 274 -22.82 2.98 -10.35
C GLU A 274 -21.87 2.90 -11.57
N VAL A 275 -20.92 1.96 -11.58
CA VAL A 275 -19.95 1.79 -12.67
C VAL A 275 -20.65 1.35 -13.97
N LYS A 276 -20.42 2.10 -15.04
CA LYS A 276 -20.84 1.80 -16.42
C LYS A 276 -19.58 1.50 -17.26
N PRO A 277 -19.14 0.24 -17.39
CA PRO A 277 -17.81 -0.10 -17.91
C PRO A 277 -17.53 0.43 -19.33
N GLU A 278 -18.58 0.59 -20.14
CA GLU A 278 -18.53 0.96 -21.56
C GLU A 278 -18.04 2.40 -21.78
N ARG A 279 -18.12 3.25 -20.75
CA ARG A 279 -17.66 4.65 -20.76
C ARG A 279 -16.14 4.78 -20.82
N TYR A 280 -15.40 3.80 -20.29
CA TYR A 280 -14.00 3.97 -19.93
C TYR A 280 -13.04 3.57 -21.04
N TYR A 281 -11.99 4.38 -21.22
CA TYR A 281 -10.85 4.10 -22.09
C TYR A 281 -9.82 3.19 -21.40
N ALA A 282 -9.66 3.35 -20.08
CA ALA A 282 -8.80 2.53 -19.25
C ALA A 282 -9.42 2.29 -17.87
N THR A 283 -9.13 1.14 -17.26
CA THR A 283 -9.60 0.76 -15.92
C THR A 283 -8.51 0.03 -15.15
N TYR A 284 -8.22 0.50 -13.93
CA TYR A 284 -7.24 -0.08 -13.02
C TYR A 284 -7.86 -0.43 -11.67
N SER A 285 -7.67 -1.66 -11.21
CA SER A 285 -8.13 -2.14 -9.89
C SER A 285 -6.96 -2.14 -8.90
N VAL A 286 -7.05 -1.31 -7.85
CA VAL A 286 -5.99 -1.13 -6.84
C VAL A 286 -6.33 -1.93 -5.58
N GLY A 287 -5.44 -2.82 -5.15
CA GLY A 287 -5.64 -3.62 -3.94
C GLY A 287 -4.45 -4.50 -3.55
N LEU A 288 -4.68 -5.46 -2.65
CA LEU A 288 -3.66 -6.37 -2.11
C LEU A 288 -3.71 -7.76 -2.76
N PHE A 289 -2.82 -8.03 -3.70
CA PHE A 289 -2.81 -9.28 -4.46
C PHE A 289 -1.79 -10.28 -3.89
N PHE A 290 -2.07 -10.84 -2.70
CA PHE A 290 -1.17 -11.71 -1.92
C PHE A 290 -0.58 -12.93 -2.67
N ASP A 291 -1.35 -13.51 -3.60
CA ASP A 291 -1.02 -14.77 -4.27
C ASP A 291 -0.57 -14.56 -5.73
N ASP A 292 -0.36 -13.29 -6.12
CA ASP A 292 0.01 -12.85 -7.47
C ASP A 292 1.51 -13.06 -7.76
N LYS A 293 1.93 -14.33 -7.74
CA LYS A 293 3.32 -14.76 -7.94
C LYS A 293 3.89 -14.32 -9.29
N ASP A 294 3.05 -14.34 -10.33
CA ASP A 294 3.42 -13.95 -11.68
C ASP A 294 3.42 -12.42 -11.89
N CYS A 295 3.09 -11.64 -10.84
CA CYS A 295 2.95 -10.18 -10.89
C CYS A 295 2.04 -9.75 -12.06
N VAL A 296 0.79 -10.19 -12.05
CA VAL A 296 -0.26 -9.90 -13.06
C VAL A 296 -0.97 -8.59 -12.74
N TYR A 297 -1.36 -8.38 -11.47
CA TYR A 297 -2.18 -7.26 -11.01
C TYR A 297 -1.34 -6.16 -10.33
N GLN A 298 -0.20 -6.52 -9.75
CA GLN A 298 0.77 -5.59 -9.17
C GLN A 298 2.18 -5.84 -9.79
N PRO A 299 3.03 -4.80 -10.01
CA PRO A 299 4.39 -5.01 -10.55
C PRO A 299 5.34 -5.71 -9.59
N THR A 300 5.03 -5.71 -8.28
CA THR A 300 5.81 -6.33 -7.22
C THR A 300 4.90 -6.63 -6.02
N ASP A 301 5.31 -7.54 -5.13
CA ASP A 301 4.55 -7.87 -3.94
C ASP A 301 4.45 -6.67 -2.98
N PHE A 302 3.22 -6.27 -2.65
CA PHE A 302 2.96 -5.15 -1.73
C PHE A 302 3.69 -5.30 -0.38
N ARG A 303 4.01 -6.52 0.07
CA ARG A 303 4.73 -6.78 1.32
C ARG A 303 6.15 -6.19 1.32
N HIS A 304 6.76 -6.01 0.15
CA HIS A 304 8.08 -5.39 -0.02
C HIS A 304 8.03 -3.86 -0.03
N VAL A 305 7.01 -3.26 -0.65
CA VAL A 305 6.91 -1.80 -0.85
C VAL A 305 6.04 -1.08 0.18
N GLY A 306 5.22 -1.83 0.92
CA GLY A 306 4.25 -1.32 1.89
C GLY A 306 2.81 -1.37 1.35
N LEU A 307 1.85 -1.62 2.26
CA LEU A 307 0.42 -1.77 1.97
C LEU A 307 -0.13 -0.66 1.08
N HIS A 308 0.26 0.59 1.35
CA HIS A 308 -0.26 1.77 0.64
C HIS A 308 0.53 2.08 -0.64
N ARG A 309 1.87 2.03 -0.60
CA ARG A 309 2.73 2.41 -1.74
C ARG A 309 2.54 1.53 -2.97
N THR A 310 2.05 0.29 -2.80
CA THR A 310 1.69 -0.61 -3.92
C THR A 310 0.73 0.05 -4.93
N ALA A 311 -0.17 0.95 -4.49
CA ALA A 311 -1.03 1.71 -5.40
C ALA A 311 -0.24 2.61 -6.35
N GLY A 312 0.85 3.23 -5.87
CA GLY A 312 1.78 3.98 -6.71
C GLY A 312 2.42 3.11 -7.79
N TYR A 313 2.85 1.89 -7.44
CA TYR A 313 3.39 0.92 -8.40
C TYR A 313 2.32 0.43 -9.39
N ILE A 314 1.12 0.05 -8.94
CA ILE A 314 0.00 -0.39 -9.78
C ILE A 314 -0.42 0.69 -10.80
N LEU A 315 -0.34 1.96 -10.41
CA LEU A 315 -0.67 3.11 -11.26
C LEU A 315 0.55 3.72 -11.98
N GLY A 316 1.76 3.18 -11.78
CA GLY A 316 2.99 3.67 -12.41
C GLY A 316 3.41 5.10 -12.03
N VAL A 317 2.98 5.61 -10.86
CA VAL A 317 3.25 6.98 -10.39
C VAL A 317 4.26 7.00 -9.25
N ASP A 318 4.73 8.20 -8.87
CA ASP A 318 5.61 8.41 -7.71
C ASP A 318 5.06 7.72 -6.44
N PRO A 319 5.77 6.72 -5.87
CA PRO A 319 5.31 5.93 -4.74
C PRO A 319 5.43 6.66 -3.39
N THR A 320 5.99 7.88 -3.35
CA THR A 320 6.04 8.71 -2.13
C THR A 320 4.63 8.92 -1.57
N GLU A 321 4.44 8.62 -0.29
CA GLU A 321 3.16 8.76 0.39
C GLU A 321 2.74 10.22 0.60
N GLN A 322 1.43 10.48 0.58
CA GLN A 322 0.83 11.79 0.85
C GLN A 322 -0.55 11.56 1.50
N PRO A 323 -0.98 12.34 2.51
CA PRO A 323 -2.33 12.24 3.05
C PRO A 323 -3.39 12.72 2.04
N PRO A 324 -4.56 12.07 1.95
CA PRO A 324 -5.68 12.60 1.16
C PRO A 324 -6.26 13.85 1.82
N ARG A 325 -6.67 14.84 1.02
CA ARG A 325 -7.45 15.99 1.52
C ARG A 325 -8.86 15.53 1.87
N ILE A 326 -9.41 16.04 2.96
CA ILE A 326 -10.79 15.79 3.39
C ILE A 326 -11.46 17.13 3.66
N ALA A 327 -12.72 17.25 3.24
CA ALA A 327 -13.58 18.39 3.55
C ALA A 327 -14.71 17.91 4.48
N ILE A 328 -15.02 18.70 5.51
CA ILE A 328 -16.12 18.47 6.44
C ILE A 328 -16.97 19.73 6.54
N LYS A 329 -18.29 19.56 6.74
CA LYS A 329 -19.26 20.67 6.80
C LYS A 329 -19.31 21.36 8.17
N ASP A 330 -19.11 20.58 9.23
CA ASP A 330 -18.89 21.07 10.59
C ASP A 330 -17.42 20.88 10.95
N ASP A 331 -16.73 21.98 11.22
CA ASP A 331 -15.32 22.03 11.67
C ASP A 331 -15.18 22.60 13.09
N THR A 332 -16.27 22.62 13.86
CA THR A 332 -16.23 23.08 15.26
C THR A 332 -15.46 22.10 16.13
N ARG A 333 -14.64 22.63 17.05
CA ARG A 333 -13.91 21.84 18.05
C ARG A 333 -14.90 21.10 18.96
N PRO A 334 -14.92 19.75 19.01
CA PRO A 334 -15.93 19.00 19.77
C PRO A 334 -15.81 19.14 21.29
N ILE A 335 -14.58 19.28 21.80
CA ILE A 335 -14.23 19.27 23.22
C ILE A 335 -13.35 20.51 23.50
N ALA A 336 -13.75 21.35 24.45
CA ALA A 336 -13.07 22.62 24.72
C ALA A 336 -11.68 22.43 25.34
N GLU A 337 -11.53 21.43 26.22
CA GLU A 337 -10.26 21.11 26.88
C GLU A 337 -9.22 20.49 25.92
N PRO A 338 -7.94 20.40 26.31
CA PRO A 338 -6.96 19.55 25.62
C PRO A 338 -7.37 18.08 25.67
N TYR A 339 -7.30 17.37 24.54
CA TYR A 339 -7.73 15.97 24.48
C TYR A 339 -6.95 15.13 23.48
N VAL A 340 -6.88 13.83 23.77
CA VAL A 340 -6.21 12.81 22.96
C VAL A 340 -7.25 11.79 22.52
N CYS A 341 -7.35 11.56 21.21
CA CYS A 341 -8.16 10.46 20.68
C CYS A 341 -7.38 9.15 20.72
N ILE A 342 -8.08 8.06 21.04
CA ILE A 342 -7.53 6.70 20.97
C ILE A 342 -8.40 5.78 20.12
N ALA A 343 -7.77 4.82 19.44
CA ALA A 343 -8.44 3.70 18.79
C ALA A 343 -7.76 2.38 19.22
N VAL A 344 -8.50 1.56 19.97
CA VAL A 344 -8.02 0.31 20.55
C VAL A 344 -8.51 -0.92 19.79
N GLN A 345 -9.45 -0.79 18.85
CA GLN A 345 -10.05 -1.89 18.11
C GLN A 345 -9.41 -2.10 16.72
N SER A 346 -9.48 -3.34 16.23
CA SER A 346 -8.97 -3.71 14.90
C SER A 346 -9.58 -5.01 14.35
N THR A 347 -9.30 -5.30 13.09
CA THR A 347 -9.90 -6.42 12.33
C THR A 347 -9.41 -7.81 12.72
N THR A 348 -8.25 -7.92 13.39
CA THR A 348 -7.65 -9.17 13.87
C THR A 348 -6.88 -8.91 15.16
N GLN A 349 -6.88 -9.87 16.10
CA GLN A 349 -6.18 -9.79 17.39
C GLN A 349 -4.68 -9.50 17.24
N SER A 350 -4.08 -9.93 16.13
CA SER A 350 -2.69 -9.64 15.78
C SER A 350 -2.36 -8.15 15.69
N LYS A 351 -3.32 -7.30 15.31
CA LYS A 351 -3.17 -5.85 15.19
C LYS A 351 -3.37 -5.11 16.51
N TYR A 352 -3.92 -5.75 17.55
CA TYR A 352 -4.15 -5.13 18.86
C TYR A 352 -2.85 -4.93 19.63
N TRP A 353 -2.84 -3.96 20.55
CA TRP A 353 -1.80 -3.87 21.57
C TRP A 353 -2.10 -4.88 22.68
N ASN A 354 -1.60 -6.11 22.54
CA ASN A 354 -1.90 -7.23 23.43
C ASN A 354 -1.19 -7.14 24.81
N ASN A 355 -0.64 -5.99 25.20
CA ASN A 355 -0.07 -5.82 26.54
C ASN A 355 -1.19 -5.68 27.58
N PRO A 356 -1.23 -6.51 28.66
CA PRO A 356 -2.37 -6.59 29.57
C PRO A 356 -2.58 -5.35 30.45
N HIS A 357 -1.63 -4.41 30.49
CA HIS A 357 -1.74 -3.18 31.28
C HIS A 357 -1.59 -1.90 30.44
N GLY A 358 -1.04 -2.01 29.23
CA GLY A 358 -0.69 -0.91 28.33
C GLY A 358 -1.74 0.20 28.23
N TRP A 359 -2.92 -0.10 27.69
CA TRP A 359 -3.96 0.94 27.50
C TRP A 359 -4.42 1.57 28.82
N ARG A 360 -4.56 0.80 29.91
CA ARG A 360 -4.95 1.33 31.23
C ARG A 360 -3.89 2.29 31.78
N GLU A 361 -2.61 1.95 31.66
CA GLU A 361 -1.52 2.83 32.07
C GLU A 361 -1.45 4.10 31.23
N ILE A 362 -1.67 4.01 29.91
CA ILE A 362 -1.64 5.17 29.03
C ILE A 362 -2.84 6.10 29.26
N VAL A 363 -4.05 5.57 29.46
CA VAL A 363 -5.21 6.39 29.88
C VAL A 363 -4.91 7.15 31.17
N ASN A 364 -4.36 6.48 32.19
CA ASN A 364 -4.01 7.11 33.46
C ASN A 364 -2.89 8.16 33.31
N PHE A 365 -1.84 7.86 32.55
CA PHE A 365 -0.72 8.76 32.27
C PHE A 365 -1.17 10.04 31.55
N LEU A 366 -2.02 9.91 30.52
CA LEU A 366 -2.58 11.06 29.80
C LEU A 366 -3.46 11.94 30.71
N LYS A 367 -4.30 11.32 31.55
CA LYS A 367 -5.10 12.08 32.54
C LYS A 367 -4.25 12.76 33.61
N ALA A 368 -3.16 12.13 34.06
CA ALA A 368 -2.19 12.75 34.97
C ALA A 368 -1.44 13.93 34.32
N ALA A 369 -1.30 13.94 32.99
CA ALA A 369 -0.81 15.07 32.21
C ALA A 369 -1.91 16.12 31.87
N GLY A 370 -3.15 15.93 32.33
CA GLY A 370 -4.26 16.89 32.16
C GLY A 370 -5.15 16.70 30.93
N TYR A 371 -4.94 15.65 30.12
CA TYR A 371 -5.74 15.41 28.92
C TYR A 371 -7.06 14.68 29.23
N ARG A 372 -8.13 15.08 28.52
CA ARG A 372 -9.27 14.19 28.26
C ARG A 372 -8.84 13.09 27.28
N VAL A 373 -9.35 11.87 27.47
CA VAL A 373 -8.88 10.68 26.70
C VAL A 373 -10.09 9.99 26.09
N VAL A 374 -10.21 10.07 24.78
CA VAL A 374 -11.48 9.86 24.06
C VAL A 374 -11.37 8.66 23.12
N CYS A 375 -12.13 7.61 23.38
CA CYS A 375 -12.15 6.40 22.55
C CYS A 375 -13.12 6.57 21.38
N ILE A 376 -12.62 6.52 20.14
CA ILE A 376 -13.40 6.82 18.92
C ILE A 376 -13.59 5.62 17.98
N ASP A 377 -13.38 4.40 18.48
CA ASP A 377 -13.59 3.17 17.71
C ASP A 377 -15.06 2.99 17.25
N GLN A 378 -15.28 2.23 16.17
CA GLN A 378 -16.63 1.87 15.73
C GLN A 378 -17.41 1.05 16.79
N LYS A 379 -16.72 0.40 17.73
CA LYS A 379 -17.32 -0.54 18.70
C LYS A 379 -16.65 -0.42 20.07
N ALA A 380 -17.42 -0.25 21.13
CA ALA A 380 -16.92 -0.33 22.51
C ALA A 380 -16.36 -1.71 22.87
N THR A 381 -16.68 -2.77 22.12
CA THR A 381 -16.22 -4.14 22.35
C THR A 381 -16.13 -4.93 21.03
N HIS A 382 -15.02 -5.62 20.79
CA HIS A 382 -14.84 -6.50 19.63
C HIS A 382 -13.86 -7.67 19.93
N GLY A 383 -14.06 -8.81 19.29
CA GLY A 383 -13.40 -10.06 19.62
C GLY A 383 -14.01 -11.27 18.92
N THR A 384 -13.59 -12.46 19.34
CA THR A 384 -14.16 -13.75 18.91
C THR A 384 -14.06 -14.78 20.03
N GLN A 385 -14.98 -15.75 20.07
CA GLN A 385 -14.98 -16.86 21.04
C GLN A 385 -14.85 -16.35 22.49
N LEU A 386 -13.70 -16.59 23.13
CA LEU A 386 -13.38 -16.16 24.51
C LEU A 386 -12.41 -14.95 24.56
N ILE A 387 -11.94 -14.45 23.41
CA ILE A 387 -10.98 -13.36 23.31
C ILE A 387 -11.71 -12.09 22.90
N TRP A 388 -11.94 -11.20 23.87
CA TRP A 388 -12.67 -9.94 23.70
C TRP A 388 -11.85 -8.75 24.18
N ASN A 389 -11.91 -7.66 23.41
CA ASN A 389 -11.20 -6.41 23.64
C ASN A 389 -12.24 -5.32 23.86
N HIS A 390 -12.12 -4.59 24.97
CA HIS A 390 -13.06 -3.56 25.39
C HIS A 390 -12.40 -2.18 25.34
N ILE A 391 -13.21 -1.13 25.25
CA ILE A 391 -12.81 0.25 25.57
C ILE A 391 -12.05 0.26 26.92
N PRO A 392 -10.85 0.86 27.00
CA PRO A 392 -10.06 0.81 28.23
C PRO A 392 -10.70 1.62 29.33
N ASN A 393 -10.71 1.06 30.55
CA ASN A 393 -11.26 1.73 31.72
C ASN A 393 -10.62 3.12 31.91
N GLY A 394 -11.48 4.13 32.11
CA GLY A 394 -11.09 5.52 32.24
C GLY A 394 -11.11 6.33 30.95
N ALA A 395 -11.13 5.72 29.77
CA ALA A 395 -11.40 6.45 28.53
C ALA A 395 -12.87 6.90 28.47
N GLU A 396 -13.11 8.03 27.84
CA GLU A 396 -14.44 8.56 27.51
C GLU A 396 -14.99 7.80 26.30
N ASP A 397 -16.24 7.36 26.39
CA ASP A 397 -16.88 6.56 25.34
C ASP A 397 -17.53 7.45 24.28
N GLU A 398 -16.78 7.69 23.20
CA GLU A 398 -17.28 8.29 21.96
C GLU A 398 -17.42 7.23 20.86
N THR A 399 -17.50 5.94 21.20
CA THR A 399 -17.49 4.85 20.22
C THR A 399 -18.80 4.77 19.42
N GLY A 400 -18.91 3.77 18.54
CA GLY A 400 -20.11 3.53 17.73
C GLY A 400 -19.93 3.89 16.25
N ASP A 401 -20.90 3.47 15.43
CA ASP A 401 -20.88 3.60 13.97
C ASP A 401 -21.33 5.01 13.51
N LYS A 402 -20.60 6.03 13.98
CA LYS A 402 -20.83 7.44 13.64
C LYS A 402 -20.18 7.81 12.29
N PRO A 403 -20.68 8.83 11.56
CA PRO A 403 -20.13 9.25 10.27
C PRO A 403 -18.63 9.55 10.32
N LEU A 404 -17.90 9.18 9.27
CA LEU A 404 -16.43 9.38 9.22
C LEU A 404 -16.05 10.87 9.28
N ALA A 405 -16.91 11.78 8.82
CA ALA A 405 -16.72 13.22 8.95
C ALA A 405 -16.69 13.68 10.42
N GLU A 406 -17.51 13.08 11.29
CA GLU A 406 -17.45 13.33 12.74
C GLU A 406 -16.16 12.77 13.34
N ARG A 407 -15.77 11.55 12.95
CA ARG A 407 -14.49 10.95 13.38
C ARG A 407 -13.28 11.81 12.98
N PHE A 408 -13.29 12.34 11.76
CA PHE A 408 -12.27 13.28 11.27
C PHE A 408 -12.29 14.60 12.05
N ARG A 409 -13.47 15.13 12.41
CA ARG A 409 -13.61 16.33 13.27
C ARG A 409 -13.00 16.12 14.66
N TYR A 410 -13.27 14.99 15.32
CA TYR A 410 -12.63 14.66 16.60
C TYR A 410 -11.11 14.54 16.46
N LEU A 411 -10.61 13.90 15.40
CA LEU A 411 -9.18 13.72 15.17
C LEU A 411 -8.46 15.04 14.89
N LYS A 412 -8.99 15.87 13.99
CA LYS A 412 -8.41 17.17 13.58
C LYS A 412 -8.20 18.14 14.74
N HIS A 413 -9.09 18.08 15.73
CA HIS A 413 -9.03 18.96 16.91
C HIS A 413 -8.34 18.31 18.13
N ALA A 414 -7.97 17.03 18.07
CA ALA A 414 -7.18 16.39 19.13
C ALA A 414 -5.73 16.86 19.11
N ASP A 415 -5.12 17.03 20.27
CA ASP A 415 -3.71 17.43 20.43
C ASP A 415 -2.77 16.39 19.81
N PHE A 416 -3.13 15.11 19.92
CA PHE A 416 -2.56 13.99 19.16
C PHE A 416 -3.50 12.77 19.21
N PHE A 417 -3.15 11.71 18.49
CA PHE A 417 -3.89 10.45 18.42
C PHE A 417 -2.99 9.25 18.73
N ILE A 418 -3.53 8.25 19.44
CA ILE A 418 -2.85 6.96 19.68
C ILE A 418 -3.68 5.82 19.08
N GLY A 419 -3.10 5.07 18.16
CA GLY A 419 -3.81 3.99 17.46
C GLY A 419 -2.96 2.80 17.09
N LEU A 420 -3.62 1.85 16.44
CA LEU A 420 -3.06 0.59 15.95
C LEU A 420 -2.72 0.69 14.46
N SER A 421 -2.29 -0.41 13.84
CA SER A 421 -2.31 -0.58 12.38
C SER A 421 -3.76 -0.76 11.86
N SER A 422 -4.62 0.24 12.06
CA SER A 422 -6.05 0.26 11.70
C SER A 422 -6.47 1.56 10.99
N GLY A 423 -7.69 1.59 10.45
CA GLY A 423 -8.16 2.68 9.57
C GLY A 423 -8.21 4.07 10.22
N LEU A 424 -8.46 4.16 11.53
CA LEU A 424 -8.51 5.46 12.23
C LEU A 424 -7.14 6.16 12.29
N SER A 425 -6.04 5.40 12.26
CA SER A 425 -4.69 5.98 12.17
C SER A 425 -4.46 6.69 10.84
N TRP A 426 -5.00 6.17 9.72
CA TRP A 426 -4.96 6.84 8.42
C TRP A 426 -5.84 8.09 8.38
N LEU A 427 -6.98 8.06 9.07
CA LEU A 427 -7.87 9.22 9.19
C LEU A 427 -7.23 10.34 10.05
N ALA A 428 -6.48 9.97 11.09
CA ALA A 428 -5.75 10.90 11.95
C ALA A 428 -4.54 11.55 11.23
N TRP A 429 -3.83 10.76 10.42
CA TRP A 429 -2.77 11.27 9.54
C TRP A 429 -3.33 12.23 8.49
N ALA A 430 -4.48 11.91 7.89
CA ALA A 430 -5.16 12.79 6.95
C ALA A 430 -5.70 14.09 7.58
N SER A 431 -5.98 14.11 8.89
CA SER A 431 -6.34 15.35 9.60
C SER A 431 -5.15 16.22 9.99
N GLY A 432 -3.91 15.78 9.71
CA GLY A 432 -2.68 16.45 10.12
C GLY A 432 -2.30 16.26 11.59
N THR A 433 -3.04 15.41 12.31
CA THR A 433 -2.89 15.18 13.75
C THR A 433 -1.67 14.27 14.01
N PRO A 434 -0.82 14.55 15.02
CA PRO A 434 0.29 13.66 15.35
C PRO A 434 -0.18 12.24 15.71
N VAL A 435 0.30 11.22 14.99
CA VAL A 435 -0.12 9.82 15.19
C VAL A 435 0.96 9.00 15.89
N VAL A 436 0.68 8.57 17.12
CA VAL A 436 1.40 7.51 17.83
C VAL A 436 0.84 6.16 17.38
N MET A 437 1.65 5.34 16.69
CA MET A 437 1.16 4.10 16.08
C MET A 437 1.81 2.85 16.69
N ILE A 438 1.02 2.05 17.39
CA ILE A 438 1.45 0.82 18.05
C ILE A 438 1.21 -0.38 17.12
N SER A 439 2.29 -0.98 16.61
CA SER A 439 2.22 -2.26 15.89
C SER A 439 3.58 -2.98 15.87
N GLY A 440 3.61 -4.22 16.35
CA GLY A 440 4.69 -5.17 16.05
C GLY A 440 4.30 -6.21 15.00
N PHE A 441 3.05 -6.20 14.53
CA PHE A 441 2.54 -7.17 13.55
C PHE A 441 2.96 -6.83 12.11
N THR A 442 3.08 -5.54 11.84
CA THR A 442 3.54 -4.95 10.57
C THR A 442 4.90 -4.30 10.74
N HIS A 443 5.71 -4.35 9.69
CA HIS A 443 6.97 -3.61 9.60
C HIS A 443 6.70 -2.10 9.50
N PRO A 444 7.53 -1.20 10.05
CA PRO A 444 7.29 0.25 9.98
C PRO A 444 7.11 0.85 8.58
N THR A 445 7.59 0.18 7.52
CA THR A 445 7.39 0.62 6.11
C THR A 445 6.04 0.22 5.51
N ASN A 446 5.17 -0.45 6.27
CA ASN A 446 3.88 -0.93 5.77
C ASN A 446 2.80 0.15 5.81
N GLU A 447 2.75 0.91 6.90
CA GLU A 447 1.92 2.10 7.08
C GLU A 447 2.65 3.36 6.62
N PHE A 448 1.99 4.51 6.73
CA PHE A 448 2.61 5.83 6.57
C PHE A 448 3.69 6.10 7.62
N GLU A 449 4.62 6.99 7.29
CA GLU A 449 5.71 7.41 8.16
C GLU A 449 5.20 8.34 9.29
N THR A 450 5.59 8.02 10.52
CA THR A 450 5.40 8.89 11.68
C THR A 450 6.61 8.75 12.60
N PRO A 451 7.17 9.87 13.14
CA PRO A 451 8.27 9.82 14.11
C PRO A 451 7.84 9.19 15.46
N TYR A 452 6.54 8.92 15.63
CA TYR A 452 5.95 8.28 16.81
C TYR A 452 5.50 6.82 16.55
N ARG A 453 6.12 6.14 15.56
CA ARG A 453 5.89 4.71 15.28
C ARG A 453 6.52 3.82 16.36
N ILE A 454 5.73 2.91 16.93
CA ILE A 454 6.13 2.04 18.06
C ILE A 454 6.12 0.58 17.64
N VAL A 455 7.30 -0.06 17.77
CA VAL A 455 7.58 -1.47 17.43
C VAL A 455 8.66 -1.99 18.39
N ASN A 456 8.67 -3.29 18.71
CA ASN A 456 9.77 -3.93 19.43
C ASN A 456 10.42 -5.02 18.56
N PHE A 457 11.64 -4.77 18.09
CA PHE A 457 12.38 -5.69 17.23
C PHE A 457 13.04 -6.88 17.97
N HIS A 458 13.08 -6.86 19.30
CA HIS A 458 13.58 -7.99 20.11
C HIS A 458 12.57 -9.14 20.21
N ALA A 459 11.33 -8.91 19.81
CA ALA A 459 10.26 -9.90 19.74
C ALA A 459 10.06 -10.39 18.30
N CYS A 460 9.39 -11.53 18.12
CA CYS A 460 8.78 -11.90 16.85
C CYS A 460 7.92 -10.74 16.32
N ASN A 461 8.19 -10.27 15.11
CA ASN A 461 7.56 -9.07 14.55
C ASN A 461 7.32 -9.22 13.03
N SER A 462 6.64 -8.23 12.43
CA SER A 462 6.48 -8.09 10.97
C SER A 462 5.86 -9.32 10.27
N CYS A 463 4.98 -10.06 10.96
CA CYS A 463 4.32 -11.26 10.44
C CYS A 463 3.48 -11.00 9.17
N TRP A 464 2.95 -9.78 9.00
CA TRP A 464 2.22 -9.36 7.80
C TRP A 464 3.11 -9.20 6.56
N ASN A 465 4.36 -8.75 6.75
CA ASN A 465 5.30 -8.42 5.67
C ASN A 465 6.20 -9.60 5.26
N ASP A 466 6.06 -10.76 5.89
CA ASP A 466 6.84 -11.95 5.58
C ASP A 466 6.20 -12.73 4.41
N PRO A 467 6.83 -12.75 3.21
CA PRO A 467 6.20 -13.34 2.02
C PRO A 467 6.03 -14.87 2.13
N ARG A 468 6.70 -15.53 3.08
CA ARG A 468 6.63 -16.98 3.31
C ARG A 468 5.36 -17.42 4.03
N VAL A 469 4.56 -16.49 4.56
CA VAL A 469 3.29 -16.76 5.23
C VAL A 469 2.13 -16.03 4.54
N ARG A 470 0.99 -16.71 4.47
CA ARG A 470 -0.25 -16.15 3.90
C ARG A 470 -1.15 -15.68 5.04
N PHE A 471 -1.51 -14.39 5.05
CA PHE A 471 -2.51 -13.86 5.96
C PHE A 471 -3.85 -14.54 5.72
N ASP A 472 -4.45 -15.13 6.75
CA ASP A 472 -5.82 -15.64 6.70
C ASP A 472 -6.78 -14.54 7.18
N HIS A 473 -7.78 -14.24 6.35
CA HIS A 473 -8.82 -13.25 6.63
C HIS A 473 -9.95 -13.81 7.52
N LYS A 474 -10.00 -15.13 7.72
CA LYS A 474 -11.02 -15.83 8.55
C LYS A 474 -10.53 -16.10 9.96
N ASP A 475 -9.22 -16.17 10.18
CA ASP A 475 -8.61 -16.34 11.50
C ASP A 475 -8.40 -14.98 12.19
N PHE A 476 -9.33 -14.60 13.07
CA PHE A 476 -9.19 -13.40 13.89
C PHE A 476 -7.98 -13.47 14.84
N LEU A 477 -7.50 -14.67 15.20
CA LEU A 477 -6.38 -14.90 16.12
C LEU A 477 -5.04 -15.15 15.39
N TRP A 478 -4.96 -14.86 14.08
CA TRP A 478 -3.84 -15.21 13.20
C TRP A 478 -2.46 -14.82 13.74
N CYS A 479 -1.67 -15.83 14.08
CA CYS A 479 -0.31 -15.69 14.59
C CYS A 479 0.60 -16.78 13.99
N PRO A 480 1.05 -16.64 12.73
CA PRO A 480 1.51 -17.77 11.89
C PRO A 480 2.78 -18.47 12.39
N ARG A 481 3.51 -17.85 13.32
CA ARG A 481 4.74 -18.42 13.92
C ARG A 481 4.53 -18.98 15.34
N HIS A 482 3.51 -18.50 16.07
CA HIS A 482 3.38 -18.70 17.53
C HIS A 482 1.93 -18.89 18.05
N ALA A 483 0.95 -19.15 17.19
CA ALA A 483 -0.42 -19.48 17.61
C ALA A 483 -0.43 -20.69 18.59
N ASN A 484 -1.34 -20.66 19.57
CA ASN A 484 -1.51 -21.69 20.60
C ASN A 484 -0.23 -21.97 21.42
N SER A 485 0.60 -20.94 21.63
CA SER A 485 1.84 -21.04 22.42
C SER A 485 1.97 -19.89 23.43
N PRO A 486 2.83 -20.01 24.46
CA PRO A 486 3.14 -18.91 25.39
C PRO A 486 3.69 -17.64 24.73
N ARG A 487 4.11 -17.71 23.45
CA ARG A 487 4.64 -16.62 22.63
C ARG A 487 3.60 -15.98 21.70
N GLN A 488 2.33 -16.42 21.72
CA GLN A 488 1.29 -15.84 20.86
C GLN A 488 1.13 -14.33 21.11
N PHE A 489 1.10 -13.55 20.03
CA PHE A 489 1.09 -12.07 20.04
C PHE A 489 2.21 -11.40 20.85
N GLU A 490 3.38 -12.03 21.03
CA GLU A 490 4.52 -11.39 21.69
C GLU A 490 4.95 -10.08 21.01
N CYS A 491 4.70 -9.97 19.69
CA CYS A 491 4.90 -8.79 18.85
C CYS A 491 4.35 -7.49 19.45
N THR A 492 3.23 -7.55 20.17
CA THR A 492 2.64 -6.37 20.84
C THR A 492 2.50 -6.54 22.36
N ARG A 493 2.49 -7.76 22.92
CA ARG A 493 2.62 -7.96 24.37
C ARG A 493 3.91 -7.35 24.93
N LEU A 494 5.01 -7.48 24.19
CA LEU A 494 6.34 -6.98 24.57
C LEU A 494 6.60 -5.52 24.16
N ILE A 495 5.58 -4.79 23.72
CA ILE A 495 5.59 -3.32 23.72
C ILE A 495 5.08 -2.88 25.09
N THR A 496 5.97 -2.32 25.92
CA THR A 496 5.64 -1.85 27.28
C THR A 496 4.94 -0.50 27.27
N ALA A 497 4.18 -0.21 28.33
CA ALA A 497 3.59 1.12 28.51
C ALA A 497 4.65 2.22 28.55
N ASP A 498 5.81 1.98 29.18
CA ASP A 498 6.88 2.98 29.29
C ASP A 498 7.51 3.33 27.94
N HIS A 499 7.62 2.39 27.00
CA HIS A 499 8.05 2.71 25.64
C HIS A 499 7.04 3.67 24.96
N VAL A 500 5.74 3.47 25.20
CA VAL A 500 4.68 4.34 24.69
C VAL A 500 4.72 5.72 25.38
N LYS A 501 4.87 5.79 26.70
CA LYS A 501 5.07 7.04 27.48
C LYS A 501 6.27 7.83 26.93
N GLN A 502 7.42 7.17 26.72
CA GLN A 502 8.65 7.78 26.18
C GLN A 502 8.55 8.28 24.74
N VAL A 503 7.58 7.79 23.95
CA VAL A 503 7.32 8.29 22.59
C VAL A 503 6.33 9.45 22.62
N ILE A 504 5.28 9.37 23.45
CA ILE A 504 4.34 10.48 23.69
C ILE A 504 5.08 11.72 24.21
N GLN A 505 6.03 11.55 25.13
CA GLN A 505 6.86 12.64 25.68
C GLN A 505 7.76 13.37 24.66
N ARG A 506 7.83 12.89 23.41
CA ARG A 506 8.55 13.56 22.30
C ARG A 506 7.64 14.46 21.45
N ILE A 507 6.32 14.39 21.65
CA ILE A 507 5.36 15.22 20.92
C ILE A 507 5.53 16.68 21.39
N PRO A 508 5.76 17.65 20.49
CA PRO A 508 5.86 19.06 20.86
C PRO A 508 4.64 19.53 21.63
N GLY A 509 4.87 20.19 22.77
CA GLY A 509 3.81 20.68 23.66
C GLY A 509 3.33 19.70 24.74
N PHE A 510 3.75 18.42 24.72
CA PHE A 510 3.41 17.49 25.79
C PHE A 510 3.99 17.94 27.15
N PRO A 511 3.24 17.91 28.27
CA PRO A 511 3.70 18.37 29.58
C PRO A 511 4.94 17.62 30.11
N VAL A 512 6.11 18.26 29.98
CA VAL A 512 7.38 17.74 30.49
C VAL A 512 7.35 17.75 32.03
N GLY A 513 7.50 16.56 32.63
CA GLY A 513 7.56 16.40 34.09
C GLY A 513 6.26 15.92 34.76
N ALA A 514 5.22 15.58 34.00
CA ALA A 514 4.14 14.74 34.51
C ALA A 514 4.74 13.41 35.03
N LYS A 515 4.66 13.19 36.35
CA LYS A 515 5.27 12.01 37.00
C LYS A 515 4.53 10.74 36.58
N ALA A 516 5.30 9.73 36.21
CA ALA A 516 4.82 8.39 35.87
C ALA A 516 4.41 7.58 37.12
#